data_AF-A0A7S1ZGI1-F1
#
_entry.id   AF-A0A7S1ZGI1-F1
#
_cell.length_a   1.000
_cell.length_b   1.000
_cell.length_c   1.000
_cell.angle_alpha   90.00
_cell.angle_beta   90.00
_cell.angle_gamma   90.00
#
_symmetry.space_group_name_H-M   'P 1'
#
loop_
_entity.id
_entity.type
_entity.pdbx_description
1 polymer ?
#
loop_
_entity_poly.entity_id
_entity_poly.type
_entity_poly.pdbx_seq_one_letter_code
_entity_poly.pdbx_strand_id
1 'polypeptide(L)'
;MRLFGLRSASTNSEQRIAIISHTPSPYFTDFTWSKVLFYSIAVIYVCAAMVIVTVEPFLPSNNCHATLPVDENENGEPKQLEFRNALFEYDPCRYVRLPQFGYLTREECMFGRRLVAAVILGGIVGWERRQADRPVGIRLMSLVSLGSCLFSICSSFAFLSGPMEWDASRVGAAIPSGVGFLGSALIFKNANDSAHGGHTVQGLNTATSVWL
;
A
#
# COMPACT_ATOMS: atom_id res chain seq x y z
N MET A 1 -3.88 -6.28 80.13
CA MET A 1 -5.14 -6.75 79.51
C MET A 1 -6.01 -5.54 79.19
N ARG A 2 -5.93 -5.01 77.95
CA ARG A 2 -6.83 -3.98 77.43
C ARG A 2 -7.23 -4.40 76.01
N LEU A 3 -8.51 -4.72 75.85
CA LEU A 3 -9.20 -4.90 74.59
C LEU A 3 -9.33 -3.54 73.90
N PHE A 4 -8.88 -3.43 72.65
CA PHE A 4 -9.31 -2.38 71.74
C PHE A 4 -9.58 -3.04 70.39
N GLY A 5 -10.85 -3.11 70.01
CA GLY A 5 -11.27 -3.53 68.69
C GLY A 5 -11.02 -2.42 67.69
N LEU A 6 -10.45 -2.78 66.53
CA LEU A 6 -10.54 -1.99 65.31
C LEU A 6 -11.03 -2.91 64.18
N ARG A 7 -12.34 -2.80 63.98
CA ARG A 7 -13.07 -2.79 62.70
C ARG A 7 -12.23 -3.03 61.44
N SER A 8 -12.58 -4.13 60.76
CA SER A 8 -12.74 -4.27 59.30
C SER A 8 -12.01 -3.25 58.40
N ALA A 9 -10.89 -3.69 57.83
CA ALA A 9 -10.30 -3.11 56.63
C ALA A 9 -10.03 -4.25 55.62
N SER A 10 -11.10 -4.87 55.11
CA SER A 10 -11.02 -5.97 54.14
C SER A 10 -12.09 -5.86 53.05
N THR A 11 -12.33 -4.65 52.53
CA THR A 11 -13.32 -4.42 51.46
C THR A 11 -12.88 -3.37 50.44
N ASN A 12 -11.57 -3.24 50.18
CA ASN A 12 -11.07 -2.25 49.19
C ASN A 12 -10.15 -2.83 48.10
N SER A 13 -9.69 -4.09 48.22
CA SER A 13 -8.87 -4.74 47.19
C SER A 13 -9.70 -5.37 46.07
N GLU A 14 -10.91 -5.87 46.36
CA GLU A 14 -11.76 -6.50 45.34
C GLU A 14 -12.52 -5.50 44.46
N GLN A 15 -12.82 -4.30 44.96
CA GLN A 15 -13.50 -3.27 44.16
C GLN A 15 -12.60 -2.58 43.13
N ARG A 16 -11.27 -2.65 43.27
CA ARG A 16 -10.32 -2.07 42.28
C ARG A 16 -10.07 -2.98 41.08
N ILE A 17 -10.45 -4.25 41.13
CA ILE A 17 -10.22 -5.22 40.04
C ILE A 17 -11.40 -5.24 39.05
N ALA A 18 -12.57 -4.73 39.44
CA ALA A 18 -13.78 -4.75 38.61
C ALA A 18 -13.89 -3.63 37.54
N ILE A 19 -12.94 -2.69 37.46
CA ILE A 19 -12.99 -1.52 36.53
C ILE A 19 -12.10 -1.72 35.28
N ILE A 20 -11.53 -2.91 35.10
CA ILE A 20 -10.84 -3.29 33.84
C ILE A 20 -11.61 -4.44 33.20
N SER A 21 -12.94 -4.32 33.12
CA SER A 21 -13.66 -4.99 32.05
C SER A 21 -13.28 -4.26 30.76
N HIS A 22 -12.33 -4.84 30.03
CA HIS A 22 -12.18 -4.57 28.60
C HIS A 22 -13.56 -4.80 27.97
N THR A 23 -14.36 -3.74 27.81
CA THR A 23 -15.29 -3.72 26.69
C THR A 23 -14.38 -3.90 25.48
N PRO A 24 -14.53 -4.96 24.67
CA PRO A 24 -13.89 -4.96 23.37
C PRO A 24 -14.47 -3.71 22.70
N SER A 25 -13.65 -2.66 22.55
CA SER A 25 -14.04 -1.56 21.70
C SER A 25 -14.40 -2.25 20.38
N PRO A 26 -15.64 -2.10 19.90
CA PRO A 26 -15.98 -2.72 18.64
C PRO A 26 -15.10 -2.00 17.61
N TYR A 27 -14.02 -2.67 17.19
CA TYR A 27 -13.12 -2.18 16.15
C TYR A 27 -13.92 -1.83 14.88
N PHE A 28 -15.11 -2.41 14.74
CA PHE A 28 -16.13 -2.02 13.79
C PHE A 28 -17.14 -1.08 14.43
N THR A 29 -17.18 0.17 13.94
CA THR A 29 -18.25 1.11 14.27
C THR A 29 -19.62 0.51 13.96
N ASP A 30 -20.64 0.87 14.73
CA ASP A 30 -22.02 0.36 14.55
C ASP A 30 -22.52 0.46 13.11
N PHE A 31 -23.27 -0.56 12.69
CA PHE A 31 -23.90 -0.62 11.38
C PHE A 31 -24.81 0.60 11.17
N THR A 32 -24.48 1.44 10.20
CA THR A 32 -25.27 2.63 9.84
C THR A 32 -25.46 2.64 8.34
N TRP A 33 -26.69 2.86 7.86
CA TRP A 33 -27.01 2.89 6.43
C TRP A 33 -26.16 3.86 5.62
N SER A 34 -25.81 5.01 6.21
CA SER A 34 -24.89 5.99 5.60
C SER A 34 -23.50 5.39 5.29
N LYS A 35 -22.96 4.55 6.20
CA LYS A 35 -21.66 3.91 6.01
C LYS A 35 -21.71 2.84 4.93
N VAL A 36 -22.78 2.04 4.90
CA VAL A 36 -22.97 1.01 3.86
C VAL A 36 -22.99 1.67 2.48
N LEU A 37 -23.73 2.76 2.35
CA LEU A 37 -23.82 3.51 1.09
C LEU A 37 -22.45 4.08 0.70
N PHE A 38 -21.74 4.72 1.63
CA PHE A 38 -20.38 5.22 1.40
C PHE A 38 -19.41 4.10 0.98
N TYR A 39 -19.38 2.98 1.69
CA TYR A 39 -18.51 1.85 1.35
C TYR A 39 -18.88 1.23 0.01
N SER A 40 -20.17 1.13 -0.32
CA SER A 40 -20.61 0.61 -1.62
C SER A 40 -20.15 1.52 -2.77
N ILE A 41 -20.29 2.84 -2.64
CA ILE A 41 -19.81 3.80 -3.65
C ILE A 41 -18.29 3.70 -3.78
N ALA A 42 -17.57 3.66 -2.66
CA ALA A 42 -16.12 3.54 -2.66
C ALA A 42 -15.65 2.24 -3.34
N VAL A 43 -16.31 1.11 -3.05
CA VAL A 43 -16.01 -0.18 -3.68
C VAL A 43 -16.31 -0.14 -5.17
N ILE A 44 -17.46 0.38 -5.58
CA ILE A 44 -17.84 0.52 -7.00
C ILE A 44 -16.81 1.39 -7.74
N TYR A 45 -16.43 2.53 -7.15
CA TYR A 45 -15.44 3.43 -7.73
C TYR A 45 -14.08 2.75 -7.89
N VAL A 46 -13.59 2.07 -6.83
CA VAL A 46 -12.31 1.35 -6.87
C VAL A 46 -12.35 0.23 -7.90
N CYS A 47 -13.42 -0.58 -7.93
CA CYS A 47 -13.57 -1.65 -8.91
C CYS A 47 -13.63 -1.10 -10.35
N ALA A 48 -14.37 -0.03 -10.59
CA ALA A 48 -14.43 0.62 -11.90
C ALA A 48 -13.03 1.13 -12.33
N ALA A 49 -12.30 1.78 -11.43
CA ALA A 49 -10.93 2.23 -11.69
C ALA A 49 -9.99 1.06 -11.99
N MET A 50 -10.05 -0.04 -11.23
CA MET A 50 -9.25 -1.25 -11.48
C MET A 50 -9.55 -1.86 -12.85
N VAL A 51 -10.81 -1.87 -13.27
CA VAL A 51 -11.20 -2.37 -14.61
C VAL A 51 -10.64 -1.46 -15.71
N ILE A 52 -10.83 -0.14 -15.61
CA ILE A 52 -10.32 0.82 -16.60
C ILE A 52 -8.80 0.68 -16.77
N VAL A 53 -8.09 0.62 -15.67
CA VAL A 53 -6.63 0.52 -15.62
C VAL A 53 -6.08 -0.79 -16.19
N THR A 54 -6.79 -1.90 -16.01
CA THR A 54 -6.37 -3.21 -16.54
C THR A 54 -6.73 -3.40 -18.00
N VAL A 55 -7.82 -2.78 -18.46
CA VAL A 55 -8.31 -2.87 -19.85
C VAL A 55 -7.68 -1.82 -20.77
N GLU A 56 -7.11 -0.73 -20.23
CA GLU A 56 -6.38 0.32 -20.98
C GLU A 56 -5.50 -0.20 -22.13
N PRO A 57 -4.60 -1.20 -21.96
CA PRO A 57 -3.72 -1.63 -23.05
C PRO A 57 -4.47 -2.22 -24.26
N PHE A 58 -5.73 -2.62 -24.08
CA PHE A 58 -6.57 -3.20 -25.14
C PHE A 58 -7.49 -2.17 -25.81
N LEU A 59 -7.56 -0.96 -25.28
CA LEU A 59 -8.41 0.11 -25.79
C LEU A 59 -7.64 0.95 -26.82
N PRO A 60 -8.12 1.05 -28.07
CA PRO A 60 -7.40 1.77 -29.12
C PRO A 60 -7.50 3.30 -28.93
N SER A 61 -6.43 4.01 -29.28
CA SER A 61 -6.28 5.47 -29.09
C SER A 61 -6.89 6.31 -30.23
N ASN A 62 -8.08 5.92 -30.70
CA ASN A 62 -8.70 6.46 -31.92
C ASN A 62 -8.90 7.99 -31.93
N ASN A 63 -8.99 8.62 -30.76
CA ASN A 63 -9.30 10.03 -30.60
C ASN A 63 -8.10 10.90 -30.19
N CYS A 64 -6.93 10.29 -29.94
CA CYS A 64 -5.80 11.06 -29.41
C CYS A 64 -5.23 12.04 -30.44
N HIS A 65 -4.92 11.57 -31.67
CA HIS A 65 -4.34 12.43 -32.71
C HIS A 65 -5.27 13.58 -33.14
N ALA A 66 -6.58 13.42 -32.99
CA ALA A 66 -7.56 14.46 -33.28
C ALA A 66 -7.55 15.62 -32.28
N THR A 67 -6.96 15.41 -31.09
CA THR A 67 -6.90 16.42 -30.00
C THR A 67 -5.55 17.10 -29.86
N LEU A 68 -4.53 16.64 -30.59
CA LEU A 68 -3.20 17.22 -30.53
C LEU A 68 -3.14 18.50 -31.39
N PRO A 69 -2.62 19.63 -30.88
CA PRO A 69 -2.21 20.73 -31.73
C PRO A 69 -1.10 20.23 -32.66
N VAL A 70 -1.24 20.46 -33.96
CA VAL A 70 -0.15 20.20 -34.91
C VAL A 70 0.85 21.35 -34.75
N ASP A 71 1.97 21.08 -34.10
CA ASP A 71 3.10 22.00 -34.12
C ASP A 71 3.65 22.01 -35.56
N GLU A 72 3.31 23.02 -36.33
CA GLU A 72 3.81 23.22 -37.68
C GLU A 72 5.19 23.90 -37.63
N ASN A 73 6.11 23.48 -38.50
CA ASN A 73 7.35 24.20 -38.74
C ASN A 73 7.06 25.51 -39.50
N GLU A 74 8.08 26.35 -39.72
CA GLU A 74 7.94 27.61 -40.49
C GLU A 74 7.43 27.40 -41.92
N ASN A 75 7.45 26.16 -42.42
CA ASN A 75 6.99 25.75 -43.75
C ASN A 75 5.56 25.13 -43.75
N GLY A 76 4.88 25.06 -42.60
CA GLY A 76 3.53 24.49 -42.47
C GLY A 76 3.49 22.95 -42.41
N GLU A 77 4.62 22.28 -42.17
CA GLU A 77 4.70 20.82 -42.04
C GLU A 77 4.78 20.39 -40.57
N PRO A 78 4.25 19.20 -40.18
CA PRO A 78 4.31 18.72 -38.81
C PRO A 78 5.76 18.61 -38.33
N LYS A 79 6.06 19.25 -37.19
CA LYS A 79 7.39 19.32 -36.60
C LYS A 79 7.81 17.94 -36.08
N GLN A 80 8.68 17.28 -36.83
CA GLN A 80 9.29 16.02 -36.40
C GLN A 80 10.28 16.30 -35.26
N LEU A 81 10.03 15.76 -34.07
CA LEU A 81 10.88 15.97 -32.90
C LEU A 81 12.25 15.30 -33.12
N GLU A 82 13.30 16.11 -33.20
CA GLU A 82 14.68 15.72 -33.52
C GLU A 82 15.40 15.07 -32.32
N PHE A 83 14.84 14.00 -31.75
CA PHE A 83 15.58 13.24 -30.75
C PHE A 83 16.52 12.25 -31.46
N ARG A 84 17.83 12.42 -31.29
CA ARG A 84 18.90 11.56 -31.85
C ARG A 84 18.95 10.14 -31.23
N ASN A 85 17.94 9.74 -30.46
CA ASN A 85 17.93 8.44 -29.80
C ASN A 85 16.94 7.50 -30.49
N ALA A 86 17.46 6.56 -31.27
CA ALA A 86 16.67 5.60 -32.04
C ALA A 86 15.81 4.65 -31.18
N LEU A 87 16.01 4.64 -29.85
CA LEU A 87 15.21 3.87 -28.88
C LEU A 87 14.13 4.71 -28.18
N PHE A 88 14.09 6.02 -28.41
CA PHE A 88 13.09 6.89 -27.80
C PHE A 88 11.90 7.09 -28.73
N GLU A 89 10.94 6.17 -28.65
CA GLU A 89 9.66 6.32 -29.32
C GLU A 89 8.80 7.34 -28.54
N TYR A 90 8.60 8.51 -29.12
CA TYR A 90 7.76 9.55 -28.54
C TYR A 90 6.28 9.27 -28.89
N ASP A 91 5.52 8.81 -27.90
CA ASP A 91 4.06 8.70 -28.01
C ASP A 91 3.39 9.96 -27.42
N PRO A 92 2.89 10.91 -28.25
CA PRO A 92 2.24 12.12 -27.76
C PRO A 92 0.98 11.83 -26.94
N CYS A 93 0.37 10.65 -27.12
CA CYS A 93 -0.82 10.23 -26.40
C CYS A 93 -0.56 9.84 -24.95
N ARG A 94 0.70 9.81 -24.51
CA ARG A 94 1.06 9.43 -23.13
C ARG A 94 0.44 10.35 -22.07
N TYR A 95 0.34 11.65 -22.36
CA TYR A 95 -0.05 12.69 -21.39
C TYR A 95 -1.45 13.29 -21.64
N VAL A 96 -2.11 12.90 -22.73
CA VAL A 96 -3.44 13.41 -23.08
C VAL A 96 -4.51 12.69 -22.24
N ARG A 97 -5.44 13.45 -21.67
CA ARG A 97 -6.60 12.91 -20.96
C ARG A 97 -7.67 12.51 -21.96
N LEU A 98 -8.05 11.23 -21.97
CA LEU A 98 -9.05 10.73 -22.91
C LEU A 98 -10.35 10.32 -22.19
N PRO A 99 -11.53 10.66 -22.72
CA PRO A 99 -12.81 10.31 -22.08
C PRO A 99 -13.06 8.80 -22.04
N GLN A 100 -12.53 8.07 -23.03
CA GLN A 100 -12.59 6.59 -23.08
C GLN A 100 -11.84 5.90 -21.93
N PHE A 101 -10.94 6.62 -21.24
CA PHE A 101 -10.22 6.15 -20.06
C PHE A 101 -10.76 6.76 -18.75
N GLY A 102 -11.99 7.28 -18.76
CA GLY A 102 -12.57 7.95 -17.60
C GLY A 102 -11.83 9.24 -17.24
N TYR A 103 -11.31 9.96 -18.24
CA TYR A 103 -10.50 11.19 -18.09
C TYR A 103 -9.11 11.00 -17.44
N LEU A 104 -8.61 9.76 -17.36
CA LEU A 104 -7.23 9.48 -16.99
C LEU A 104 -6.28 9.59 -18.20
N THR A 105 -4.99 9.85 -17.92
CA THR A 105 -3.91 9.74 -18.90
C THR A 105 -3.40 8.30 -19.00
N ARG A 106 -2.73 7.97 -20.11
CA ARG A 106 -2.13 6.64 -20.33
C ARG A 106 -1.08 6.31 -19.27
N GLU A 107 -0.32 7.32 -18.88
CA GLU A 107 0.66 7.24 -17.81
C GLU A 107 0.01 6.94 -16.45
N GLU A 108 -1.08 7.64 -16.09
CA GLU A 108 -1.85 7.38 -14.86
C GLU A 108 -2.38 5.93 -14.84
N CYS A 109 -2.90 5.43 -15.96
CA CYS A 109 -3.34 4.04 -16.10
C CYS A 109 -2.18 3.05 -15.93
N MET A 110 -1.01 3.32 -16.52
CA MET A 110 0.16 2.46 -16.38
C MET A 110 0.61 2.31 -14.92
N PHE A 111 0.61 3.39 -14.15
CA PHE A 111 0.94 3.34 -12.72
C PHE A 111 -0.14 2.64 -11.91
N GLY A 112 -1.41 2.92 -12.20
CA GLY A 112 -2.53 2.21 -11.60
C GLY A 112 -2.39 0.70 -11.76
N ARG A 113 -1.99 0.23 -12.95
CA ARG A 113 -1.88 -1.20 -13.25
C ARG A 113 -0.80 -1.86 -12.40
N ARG A 114 0.32 -1.16 -12.19
CA ARG A 114 1.41 -1.61 -11.30
C ARG A 114 0.94 -1.72 -9.85
N LEU A 115 0.17 -0.73 -9.36
CA LEU A 115 -0.41 -0.77 -8.00
C LEU A 115 -1.39 -1.93 -7.83
N VAL A 116 -2.27 -2.15 -8.81
CA VAL A 116 -3.22 -3.28 -8.81
C VAL A 116 -2.47 -4.61 -8.79
N ALA A 117 -1.46 -4.77 -9.66
CA ALA A 117 -0.63 -5.96 -9.69
C ALA A 117 0.11 -6.18 -8.36
N ALA A 118 0.68 -5.13 -7.75
CA ALA A 118 1.37 -5.21 -6.48
C ALA A 118 0.44 -5.72 -5.36
N VAL A 119 -0.77 -5.18 -5.25
CA VAL A 119 -1.77 -5.62 -4.25
C VAL A 119 -2.21 -7.06 -4.49
N ILE A 120 -2.44 -7.45 -5.74
CA ILE A 120 -2.85 -8.84 -6.06
C ILE A 120 -1.73 -9.82 -5.70
N LEU A 121 -0.49 -9.54 -6.10
CA LEU A 121 0.65 -10.41 -5.81
C LEU A 121 0.95 -10.49 -4.31
N GLY A 122 0.99 -9.35 -3.61
CA GLY A 122 1.14 -9.34 -2.15
C GLY A 122 -0.03 -10.01 -1.43
N GLY A 123 -1.23 -9.90 -1.98
CA GLY A 123 -2.43 -10.58 -1.50
C GLY A 123 -2.36 -12.10 -1.65
N ILE A 124 -1.89 -12.61 -2.79
CA ILE A 124 -1.68 -14.04 -3.05
C ILE A 124 -0.66 -14.62 -2.08
N VAL A 125 0.50 -13.97 -1.92
CA VAL A 125 1.53 -14.39 -0.96
C VAL A 125 0.96 -14.39 0.46
N GLY A 126 0.23 -13.34 0.85
CA GLY A 126 -0.41 -13.28 2.16
C GLY A 126 -1.54 -14.31 2.35
N TRP A 127 -2.21 -14.75 1.28
CA TRP A 127 -3.24 -15.78 1.30
C TRP A 127 -2.64 -17.17 1.55
N GLU A 128 -1.57 -17.52 0.83
CA GLU A 128 -0.82 -18.76 1.03
C GLU A 128 -0.33 -18.87 2.48
N ARG A 129 0.24 -17.77 3.01
CA ARG A 129 0.73 -17.73 4.38
C ARG A 129 -0.36 -17.88 5.44
N ARG A 130 -1.55 -17.36 5.17
CA ARG A 130 -2.70 -17.50 6.06
C ARG A 130 -3.14 -18.96 6.15
N GLN A 131 -3.07 -19.72 5.07
CA GLN A 131 -3.39 -21.15 5.08
C GLN A 131 -2.37 -21.97 5.89
N ALA A 132 -1.13 -21.50 6.00
CA ALA A 132 -0.07 -22.14 6.77
C ALA A 132 -0.01 -21.71 8.26
N ASP A 133 -1.10 -21.16 8.81
CA ASP A 133 -1.23 -20.66 10.19
C ASP A 133 -0.07 -19.75 10.65
N ARG A 134 0.47 -18.95 9.73
CA ARG A 134 1.53 -17.98 10.05
C ARG A 134 0.92 -16.68 10.60
N PRO A 135 1.62 -15.99 11.52
CA PRO A 135 1.09 -14.81 12.22
C PRO A 135 0.86 -13.58 11.30
N VAL A 136 1.47 -13.57 10.11
CA VAL A 136 1.32 -12.49 9.14
C VAL A 136 0.32 -12.88 8.06
N GLY A 137 -0.79 -12.13 8.01
CA GLY A 137 -1.87 -12.35 7.06
C GLY A 137 -1.83 -11.43 5.84
N ILE A 138 -2.82 -11.63 4.97
CA ILE A 138 -3.05 -10.94 3.68
C ILE A 138 -2.89 -9.42 3.77
N ARG A 139 -3.39 -8.81 4.86
CA ARG A 139 -3.37 -7.35 5.03
C ARG A 139 -1.96 -6.77 5.06
N LEU A 140 -1.04 -7.39 5.78
CA LEU A 140 0.32 -6.86 5.92
C LEU A 140 1.08 -6.96 4.58
N MET A 141 1.07 -8.14 3.95
CA MET A 141 1.77 -8.35 2.67
C MET A 141 1.21 -7.48 1.54
N SER A 142 -0.11 -7.27 1.50
CA SER A 142 -0.74 -6.38 0.52
C SER A 142 -0.36 -4.90 0.75
N LEU A 143 -0.25 -4.46 2.01
CA LEU A 143 0.13 -3.08 2.34
C LEU A 143 1.61 -2.80 2.09
N VAL A 144 2.49 -3.76 2.42
CA VAL A 144 3.94 -3.62 2.16
C VAL A 144 4.21 -3.54 0.66
N SER A 145 3.64 -4.46 -0.13
CA SER A 145 3.78 -4.44 -1.60
C SER A 145 3.19 -3.18 -2.24
N LEU A 146 2.01 -2.73 -1.81
CA LEU A 146 1.42 -1.48 -2.26
C LEU A 146 2.29 -0.27 -1.92
N GLY A 147 2.79 -0.20 -0.68
CA GLY A 147 3.66 0.88 -0.21
C GLY A 147 4.96 0.95 -1.00
N SER A 148 5.64 -0.19 -1.19
CA SER A 148 6.86 -0.26 -2.00
C SER A 148 6.62 0.19 -3.44
N CYS A 149 5.52 -0.26 -4.07
CA CYS A 149 5.16 0.16 -5.42
C CYS A 149 4.90 1.67 -5.50
N LEU A 150 4.17 2.23 -4.53
CA LEU A 150 3.90 3.66 -4.45
C LEU A 150 5.20 4.47 -4.30
N PHE A 151 6.10 4.07 -3.40
CA PHE A 151 7.39 4.73 -3.24
C PHE A 151 8.25 4.65 -4.50
N SER A 152 8.25 3.52 -5.21
CA SER A 152 8.94 3.41 -6.50
C SER A 152 8.38 4.36 -7.55
N ILE A 153 7.06 4.55 -7.61
CA ILE A 153 6.42 5.52 -8.50
C ILE A 153 6.79 6.95 -8.08
N CYS A 154 6.70 7.28 -6.79
CA CYS A 154 7.15 8.59 -6.30
C CYS A 154 8.63 8.85 -6.63
N SER A 155 9.48 7.81 -6.57
CA SER A 155 10.90 7.87 -6.91
C SER A 155 11.14 8.33 -8.34
N SER A 156 10.29 7.95 -9.31
CA SER A 156 10.44 8.40 -10.69
C SER A 156 10.09 9.87 -10.91
N PHE A 157 9.29 10.48 -10.02
CA PHE A 157 8.86 11.88 -10.14
C PHE A 157 9.58 12.85 -9.21
N ALA A 158 10.22 12.35 -8.15
CA ALA A 158 10.74 13.17 -7.06
C ALA A 158 11.80 14.20 -7.49
N PHE A 159 12.55 13.94 -8.56
CA PHE A 159 13.69 14.77 -8.97
C PHE A 159 13.53 15.44 -10.33
N LEU A 160 12.35 15.38 -10.95
CA LEU A 160 12.12 15.84 -12.34
C LEU A 160 12.43 17.33 -12.59
N SER A 161 12.51 18.15 -11.55
CA SER A 161 12.76 19.60 -11.64
C SER A 161 13.94 20.06 -10.79
N GLY A 162 14.74 19.11 -10.29
CA GLY A 162 15.93 19.38 -9.49
C GLY A 162 17.22 19.37 -10.31
N PRO A 163 18.35 19.84 -9.76
CA PRO A 163 19.65 19.83 -10.46
C PRO A 163 20.18 18.41 -10.76
N MET A 164 19.54 17.36 -10.23
CA MET A 164 19.89 15.95 -10.43
C MET A 164 18.65 15.18 -10.95
N GLU A 165 18.13 15.56 -12.11
CA GLU A 165 16.94 14.95 -12.75
C GLU A 165 17.03 13.43 -12.94
N TRP A 166 18.25 12.89 -12.96
CA TRP A 166 18.53 11.47 -13.21
C TRP A 166 18.54 10.59 -11.96
N ASP A 167 18.44 11.15 -10.75
CA ASP A 167 18.62 10.37 -9.52
C ASP A 167 17.31 9.81 -8.94
N ALA A 168 16.52 9.18 -9.81
CA ALA A 168 15.30 8.47 -9.44
C ALA A 168 15.54 7.25 -8.54
N SER A 169 16.78 6.97 -8.12
CA SER A 169 17.14 5.82 -7.27
C SER A 169 17.05 6.11 -5.78
N ARG A 170 17.18 7.38 -5.36
CA ARG A 170 17.29 7.77 -3.95
C ARG A 170 16.08 7.42 -3.09
N VAL A 171 14.87 7.68 -3.60
CA VAL A 171 13.64 7.37 -2.84
C VAL A 171 13.45 5.85 -2.77
N GLY A 172 13.71 5.14 -3.87
CA GLY A 172 13.73 3.67 -3.90
C GLY A 172 14.71 3.04 -2.92
N ALA A 173 15.89 3.65 -2.72
CA ALA A 173 16.91 3.16 -1.79
C ALA A 173 16.47 3.18 -0.31
N ALA A 174 15.45 3.96 0.05
CA ALA A 174 14.90 3.99 1.41
C ALA A 174 13.94 2.81 1.71
N ILE A 175 13.39 2.16 0.67
CA ILE A 175 12.40 1.08 0.80
C ILE A 175 12.94 -0.10 1.63
N PRO A 176 14.15 -0.66 1.35
CA PRO A 176 14.68 -1.79 2.11
C PRO A 176 14.84 -1.48 3.61
N SER A 177 15.24 -0.26 3.96
CA SER A 177 15.35 0.16 5.37
C SER A 177 13.98 0.13 6.07
N GLY A 178 12.93 0.62 5.41
CA GLY A 178 11.56 0.57 5.93
C GLY A 178 11.02 -0.85 6.09
N VAL A 179 11.25 -1.73 5.10
CA VAL A 179 10.86 -3.13 5.17
C VAL A 179 11.62 -3.86 6.29
N GLY A 180 12.91 -3.56 6.47
CA GLY A 180 13.72 -4.10 7.57
C GLY A 180 13.20 -3.71 8.96
N PHE A 181 12.74 -2.46 9.12
CA PHE A 181 12.09 -2.01 10.35
C PHE A 181 10.79 -2.78 10.65
N LEU A 182 9.97 -3.07 9.63
CA LEU A 182 8.78 -3.91 9.81
C LEU A 182 9.16 -5.37 10.15
N GLY A 183 10.24 -5.88 9.55
CA GLY A 183 10.78 -7.19 9.83
C GLY A 183 11.24 -7.36 11.29
N SER A 184 11.88 -6.34 11.87
CA SER A 184 12.34 -6.40 13.27
C SER A 184 11.18 -6.46 14.26
N ALA A 185 10.08 -5.77 13.97
CA ALA A 185 8.85 -5.82 14.77
C ALA A 185 8.16 -7.20 14.78
N LEU A 186 8.51 -8.08 13.83
CA LEU A 186 7.96 -9.44 13.75
C LEU A 186 8.77 -10.48 14.52
N ILE A 187 9.99 -10.15 14.97
CA ILE A 187 10.88 -11.07 15.68
C ILE A 187 10.77 -10.81 17.19
N PHE A 188 10.39 -11.84 17.95
CA PHE A 188 10.27 -11.74 19.40
C PHE A 188 10.74 -13.02 20.11
N LYS A 189 11.13 -12.86 21.37
CA LYS A 189 11.61 -13.94 22.22
C LYS A 189 10.51 -14.34 23.20
N ASN A 190 10.15 -15.62 23.24
CA ASN A 190 9.21 -16.11 24.23
C ASN A 190 9.92 -16.31 25.58
N ALA A 191 9.46 -15.60 26.61
CA ALA A 191 9.98 -15.72 27.98
C ALA A 191 9.38 -16.92 28.75
N ASN A 192 8.25 -17.44 28.28
CA ASN A 192 7.47 -18.46 28.98
C ASN A 192 8.06 -19.88 28.83
N ASP A 193 9.00 -20.06 27.91
CA ASP A 193 9.69 -21.33 27.65
C ASP A 193 10.95 -21.50 28.54
N SER A 194 11.09 -20.63 29.56
CA SER A 194 12.18 -20.67 30.54
C SER A 194 12.15 -21.93 31.42
N ALA A 195 11.11 -22.76 31.35
CA ALA A 195 11.02 -24.05 32.03
C ALA A 195 12.06 -25.07 31.53
N HIS A 196 12.64 -24.89 30.33
CA HIS A 196 13.71 -25.74 29.76
C HIS A 196 15.05 -25.02 29.53
N GLY A 197 15.26 -23.82 30.10
CA GLY A 197 16.54 -23.09 29.96
C GLY A 197 16.87 -22.58 28.54
N GLY A 198 15.92 -22.67 27.60
CA GLY A 198 16.10 -22.28 26.21
C GLY A 198 15.51 -20.91 25.87
N HIS A 199 16.28 -20.06 25.22
CA HIS A 199 15.78 -18.81 24.61
C HIS A 199 15.19 -19.13 23.23
N THR A 200 13.88 -19.42 23.12
CA THR A 200 13.24 -19.66 21.82
C THR A 200 12.84 -18.34 21.14
N VAL A 201 13.32 -18.13 19.90
CA VAL A 201 13.00 -16.95 19.07
C VAL A 201 11.95 -17.33 18.04
N GLN A 202 10.87 -16.56 17.96
CA GLN A 202 9.79 -16.75 17.00
C GLN A 202 9.75 -15.59 15.99
N GLY A 203 9.14 -15.85 14.83
CA GLY A 203 8.90 -14.82 13.83
C GLY A 203 10.01 -14.59 12.81
N LEU A 204 11.18 -15.26 12.93
CA LEU A 204 12.30 -15.11 12.00
C LEU A 204 11.90 -15.38 10.54
N ASN A 205 11.29 -16.55 10.26
CA ASN A 205 10.85 -16.89 8.89
C ASN A 205 9.80 -15.91 8.37
N THR A 206 9.00 -15.32 9.27
CA THR A 206 7.99 -14.34 8.90
C THR A 206 8.62 -13.01 8.53
N ALA A 207 9.65 -12.57 9.25
CA ALA A 207 10.44 -11.39 8.88
C ALA A 207 11.16 -11.59 7.53
N THR A 208 11.78 -12.75 7.30
CA THR A 208 12.40 -13.07 5.99
C THR A 208 11.38 -13.05 4.86
N SER A 209 10.16 -13.53 5.11
CA SER A 209 9.10 -13.54 4.08
C SER A 209 8.55 -12.16 3.75
N VAL A 210 8.71 -11.16 4.62
CA VAL A 210 8.32 -9.76 4.35
C VAL A 210 9.39 -9.04 3.53
N TRP A 211 10.63 -9.53 3.58
CA TRP A 211 11.76 -9.00 2.82
C TRP A 211 11.75 -9.44 1.34
N LEU A 212 11.27 -10.65 1.08
CA LEU A 212 11.10 -11.21 -0.27
C LEU A 212 9.86 -10.62 -0.95
#